data_AF-A0A348SZ25-F1
#
_entry.id   AF-A0A348SZ25-F1
#
_cell.length_a   1.000
_cell.length_b   1.000
_cell.length_c   1.000
_cell.angle_alpha   90.00
_cell.angle_beta   90.00
_cell.angle_gamma   90.00
#
_symmetry.space_group_name_H-M   'P 1'
#
loop_
_entity.id
_entity.type
_entity.pdbx_description
1 polymer ?
#
loop_
_entity_poly.entity_id
_entity_poly.type
_entity_poly.pdbx_seq_one_letter_code
_entity_poly.pdbx_strand_id
1 'polypeptide(L)'
;MNLYDRIQPGKRRRGWGGAVFLAAACVVLVICIGTIGWAARYHQRYRRFSTDFAASVENAGKIGAALTRNGETSSLDPDASSRLCRLICAAGAGKVQPSCPQGEPLTVRYHCGAVLDLWEVEIPEETAKNPTGVFVRYTFADGTVYQYDTDQIQMNEVRLALGLH
;
A
#
# COMPACT_ATOMS: atom_id res chain seq x y z
N MET A 1 8.12 -11.89 83.64
CA MET A 1 8.46 -12.47 82.33
C MET A 1 7.31 -12.21 81.37
N ASN A 2 7.49 -11.41 80.32
CA ASN A 2 6.42 -11.02 79.40
C ASN A 2 6.59 -11.81 78.08
N LEU A 3 5.64 -12.71 77.80
CA LEU A 3 5.68 -13.66 76.67
C LEU A 3 5.17 -13.07 75.35
N TYR A 4 4.81 -11.78 75.30
CA TYR A 4 4.19 -11.15 74.13
C TYR A 4 5.14 -10.37 73.22
N ASP A 5 6.44 -10.39 73.47
CA ASP A 5 7.39 -9.48 72.81
C ASP A 5 8.05 -10.04 71.53
N ARG A 6 7.36 -10.89 70.75
CA ARG A 6 7.92 -11.48 69.52
C ARG A 6 7.02 -11.48 68.30
N ILE A 7 6.16 -10.48 68.14
CA ILE A 7 5.51 -10.24 66.85
C ILE A 7 6.31 -9.19 66.09
N GLN A 8 7.36 -9.63 65.39
CA GLN A 8 8.00 -8.82 64.36
C GLN A 8 7.06 -8.70 63.16
N PRO A 9 6.65 -7.50 62.72
CA PRO A 9 5.87 -7.36 61.50
C PRO A 9 6.76 -7.74 60.32
N GLY A 10 6.38 -8.83 59.64
CA GLY A 10 7.07 -9.30 58.44
C GLY A 10 7.25 -8.16 57.45
N LYS A 11 8.49 -7.87 57.08
CA LYS A 11 8.82 -7.00 55.94
C LYS A 11 8.11 -7.57 54.71
N ARG A 12 6.96 -7.00 54.35
CA ARG A 12 6.33 -7.22 53.04
C ARG A 12 7.35 -6.81 51.99
N ARG A 13 8.03 -7.81 51.40
CA ARG A 13 8.81 -7.64 50.18
C ARG A 13 7.82 -7.15 49.13
N ARG A 14 7.72 -5.83 48.98
CA ARG A 14 6.96 -5.15 47.93
C ARG A 14 7.61 -5.56 46.62
N GLY A 15 7.09 -6.64 46.04
CA GLY A 15 7.71 -7.36 44.94
C GLY A 15 7.87 -6.43 43.74
N TRP A 16 9.09 -5.98 43.50
CA TRP A 16 9.48 -5.28 42.27
C TRP A 16 9.11 -6.08 41.02
N GLY A 17 9.02 -7.40 41.12
CA GLY A 17 8.56 -8.27 40.04
C GLY A 17 7.23 -7.82 39.42
N GLY A 18 6.22 -7.47 40.23
CA GLY A 18 4.92 -7.05 39.69
C GLY A 18 4.99 -5.75 38.89
N ALA A 19 5.81 -4.79 39.32
CA ALA A 19 6.03 -3.55 38.60
C ALA A 19 6.84 -3.77 37.31
N VAL A 20 7.81 -4.67 37.33
CA VAL A 20 8.61 -5.06 36.15
C VAL A 20 7.74 -5.79 35.12
N PHE A 21 6.87 -6.71 35.54
CA PHE A 21 5.92 -7.39 34.66
C PHE A 21 4.92 -6.40 34.03
N LEU A 22 4.41 -5.45 34.81
CA LEU A 22 3.52 -4.41 34.29
C LEU A 22 4.22 -3.52 33.26
N ALA A 23 5.46 -3.10 33.53
CA ALA A 23 6.24 -2.31 32.60
C ALA A 23 6.54 -3.07 31.31
N ALA A 24 6.93 -4.34 31.40
CA ALA A 24 7.15 -5.20 30.23
C ALA A 24 5.86 -5.40 29.41
N ALA A 25 4.72 -5.62 30.06
CA ALA A 25 3.43 -5.74 29.39
C ALA A 25 3.03 -4.44 28.67
N CYS A 26 3.29 -3.27 29.26
CA CYS A 26 3.07 -1.98 28.61
C CYS A 26 3.95 -1.80 27.37
N VAL A 27 5.23 -2.20 27.42
CA VAL A 27 6.13 -2.12 26.26
C VAL A 27 5.62 -3.02 25.12
N VAL A 28 5.21 -4.25 25.43
CA VAL A 28 4.62 -5.15 24.43
C VAL A 28 3.34 -4.56 23.84
N LEU A 29 2.48 -3.98 24.66
CA LEU A 29 1.22 -3.38 24.21
C LEU A 29 1.47 -2.17 23.28
N VAL A 30 2.46 -1.33 23.58
CA VAL A 30 2.87 -0.21 22.70
C VAL A 30 3.40 -0.73 21.37
N ILE A 31 4.21 -1.79 21.37
CA ILE A 31 4.70 -2.43 20.15
C ILE A 31 3.51 -2.99 19.34
N CYS A 32 2.57 -3.68 19.98
CA CYS A 32 1.38 -4.20 19.33
C CYS A 32 0.49 -3.09 18.73
N ILE A 33 0.27 -1.99 19.46
CA ILE A 33 -0.51 -0.85 18.95
C ILE A 33 0.22 -0.20 17.77
N GLY A 34 1.55 -0.08 17.84
CA GLY A 34 2.37 0.45 16.75
C GLY A 34 2.28 -0.42 15.49
N THR A 35 2.41 -1.74 15.62
CA THR A 35 2.33 -2.67 14.48
C THR A 35 0.92 -2.75 13.90
N ILE A 36 -0.11 -2.81 14.74
CA ILE A 36 -1.52 -2.82 14.30
C ILE A 36 -1.88 -1.48 13.66
N GLY A 37 -1.46 -0.35 14.24
CA GLY A 37 -1.71 0.99 13.69
C GLY A 37 -1.02 1.21 12.35
N TRP A 38 0.22 0.73 12.21
CA TRP A 38 0.95 0.76 10.94
C TRP A 38 0.29 -0.13 9.88
N ALA A 39 -0.07 -1.36 10.24
CA ALA A 39 -0.80 -2.27 9.35
C ALA A 39 -2.18 -1.71 8.97
N ALA A 40 -2.93 -1.13 9.91
CA ALA A 40 -4.23 -0.52 9.67
C ALA A 40 -4.11 0.71 8.77
N ARG A 41 -3.10 1.57 8.96
CA ARG A 41 -2.85 2.72 8.10
C ARG A 41 -2.45 2.31 6.69
N TYR A 42 -1.64 1.26 6.56
CA TYR A 42 -1.28 0.65 5.27
C TYR A 42 -2.54 0.09 4.57
N HIS A 43 -3.36 -0.67 5.29
CA HIS A 43 -4.60 -1.24 4.76
C HIS A 43 -5.67 -0.18 4.42
N GLN A 44 -5.79 0.88 5.21
CA GLN A 44 -6.74 1.98 4.95
C GLN A 44 -6.36 2.76 3.70
N ARG A 45 -5.06 3.02 3.48
CA ARG A 45 -4.58 3.70 2.27
C ARG A 45 -4.84 2.87 1.01
N TYR A 46 -4.55 1.57 1.09
CA TYR A 46 -4.86 0.64 0.00
C TYR A 46 -6.36 0.54 -0.28
N ARG A 47 -7.21 0.42 0.76
CA ARG A 47 -8.66 0.35 0.60
C ARG A 47 -9.22 1.57 -0.10
N ARG A 48 -8.77 2.77 0.30
CA ARG A 48 -9.20 4.03 -0.31
C ARG A 48 -8.76 4.13 -1.77
N PHE A 49 -7.52 3.77 -2.07
CA PHE A 49 -7.02 3.66 -3.45
C PHE A 49 -7.87 2.69 -4.27
N SER A 50 -8.11 1.47 -3.78
CA SER A 50 -8.86 0.45 -4.52
C SER A 50 -10.31 0.88 -4.80
N THR A 51 -11.02 1.48 -3.83
CA THR A 51 -12.38 1.99 -4.05
C THR A 51 -12.43 3.15 -5.04
N ASP A 52 -11.54 4.12 -4.91
CA ASP A 52 -11.54 5.30 -5.78
C ASP A 52 -11.06 4.95 -7.19
N PHE A 53 -10.11 4.02 -7.31
CA PHE A 53 -9.63 3.49 -8.57
C PHE A 53 -10.73 2.70 -9.30
N ALA A 54 -11.45 1.82 -8.58
CA ALA A 54 -12.60 1.11 -9.13
C ALA A 54 -13.69 2.08 -9.61
N ALA A 55 -13.97 3.15 -8.84
CA ALA A 55 -14.93 4.18 -9.25
C ALA A 55 -14.47 4.97 -10.49
N SER A 56 -13.18 5.31 -10.59
CA SER A 56 -12.60 5.96 -11.78
C SER A 56 -12.68 5.07 -13.02
N VAL A 57 -12.44 3.78 -12.87
CA VAL A 57 -12.54 2.80 -13.96
C VAL A 57 -13.99 2.57 -14.37
N GLU A 58 -14.93 2.47 -13.43
CA GLU A 58 -16.36 2.37 -13.74
C GLU A 58 -16.86 3.60 -14.50
N ASN A 59 -16.40 4.80 -14.10
CA ASN A 59 -16.72 6.03 -14.81
C ASN A 59 -16.06 6.10 -16.19
N ALA A 60 -14.84 5.60 -16.36
CA ALA A 60 -14.24 5.44 -17.68
C ALA A 60 -14.93 4.39 -18.54
N GLY A 61 -15.56 3.38 -17.93
CA GLY A 61 -16.44 2.46 -18.64
C GLY A 61 -17.67 3.14 -19.25
N LYS A 62 -18.12 4.26 -18.66
CA LYS A 62 -19.30 5.03 -19.08
C LYS A 62 -18.96 6.20 -20.02
N ILE A 63 -17.82 6.86 -19.82
CA ILE A 63 -17.46 8.13 -20.50
C ILE A 63 -16.16 8.01 -21.33
N GLY A 64 -15.40 6.93 -21.16
CA GLY A 64 -14.10 6.71 -21.81
C GLY A 64 -12.90 7.18 -20.98
N ALA A 65 -11.71 6.68 -21.31
CA ALA A 65 -10.43 7.13 -20.79
C ALA A 65 -9.49 7.48 -21.96
N ALA A 66 -8.46 8.26 -21.72
CA ALA A 66 -7.43 8.57 -22.69
C ALA A 66 -6.11 7.93 -22.26
N LEU A 67 -5.48 7.16 -23.15
CA LEU A 67 -4.16 6.61 -22.94
C LEU A 67 -3.16 7.51 -23.67
N THR A 68 -2.23 8.10 -22.93
CA THR A 68 -1.09 8.82 -23.48
C THR A 68 0.17 7.98 -23.35
N ARG A 69 0.79 7.66 -24.49
CA ARG A 69 2.05 6.92 -24.58
C ARG A 69 3.00 7.68 -25.51
N ASN A 70 4.22 7.98 -25.04
CA ASN A 70 5.25 8.66 -25.84
C ASN A 70 4.74 9.96 -26.52
N GLY A 71 3.84 10.69 -25.85
CA GLY A 71 3.21 11.91 -26.40
C GLY A 71 2.01 11.69 -27.33
N GLU A 72 1.74 10.47 -27.78
CA GLU A 72 0.52 10.12 -28.53
C GLU A 72 -0.63 9.84 -27.57
N THR A 73 -1.78 10.50 -27.79
CA THR A 73 -2.98 10.30 -26.99
C THR A 73 -4.02 9.55 -27.81
N SER A 74 -4.37 8.34 -27.35
CA SER A 74 -5.38 7.47 -27.96
C SER A 74 -6.58 7.33 -27.03
N SER A 75 -7.78 7.19 -27.60
CA SER A 75 -8.96 6.81 -26.81
C SER A 75 -8.77 5.39 -26.30
N LEU A 76 -8.81 5.22 -24.98
CA LEU A 76 -8.71 3.92 -24.34
C LEU A 76 -10.09 3.27 -24.27
N ASP A 77 -10.14 2.02 -24.72
CA ASP A 77 -11.32 1.19 -24.67
C ASP A 77 -11.78 0.93 -23.21
N PRO A 78 -13.08 1.05 -22.91
CA PRO A 78 -13.68 0.67 -21.62
C PRO A 78 -13.25 -0.71 -21.10
N ASP A 79 -13.23 -1.73 -21.96
CA ASP A 79 -12.88 -3.09 -21.52
C ASP A 79 -11.40 -3.18 -21.17
N ALA A 80 -10.53 -2.51 -21.94
CA ALA A 80 -9.11 -2.38 -21.64
C ALA A 80 -8.86 -1.71 -20.27
N SER A 81 -9.61 -0.66 -19.95
CA SER A 81 -9.56 0.01 -18.64
C SER A 81 -9.98 -0.94 -17.50
N SER A 82 -11.02 -1.75 -17.73
CA SER A 82 -11.52 -2.72 -16.75
C SER A 82 -10.53 -3.86 -16.48
N ARG A 83 -9.85 -4.36 -17.54
CA ARG A 83 -8.81 -5.39 -17.44
C ARG A 83 -7.63 -4.89 -16.64
N LEU A 84 -7.15 -3.69 -16.97
CA LEU A 84 -6.07 -3.05 -16.22
C LEU A 84 -6.44 -2.86 -14.75
N CYS A 85 -7.67 -2.46 -14.46
CA CYS A 85 -8.15 -2.34 -13.09
C CYS A 85 -8.09 -3.66 -12.32
N ARG A 86 -8.58 -4.74 -12.93
CA ARG A 86 -8.54 -6.08 -12.32
C ARG A 86 -7.11 -6.56 -12.10
N LEU A 87 -6.22 -6.32 -13.07
CA LEU A 87 -4.80 -6.70 -12.96
C LEU A 87 -4.14 -6.00 -11.76
N ILE A 88 -4.32 -4.67 -11.65
CA ILE A 88 -3.77 -3.87 -10.55
C ILE A 88 -4.39 -4.27 -9.20
N CYS A 89 -5.70 -4.54 -9.16
CA CYS A 89 -6.36 -5.00 -7.93
C CYS A 89 -5.91 -6.41 -7.52
N ALA A 90 -5.62 -7.29 -8.48
CA ALA A 90 -5.11 -8.64 -8.23
C ALA A 90 -3.65 -8.63 -7.75
N ALA A 91 -2.83 -7.68 -8.23
CA ALA A 91 -1.46 -7.47 -7.78
C ALA A 91 -1.37 -7.10 -6.30
N GLY A 92 -2.41 -6.47 -5.76
CA GLY A 92 -2.49 -6.11 -4.35
C GLY A 92 -1.70 -4.84 -3.99
N ALA A 93 -1.55 -4.61 -2.68
CA ALA A 93 -0.81 -3.47 -2.16
C ALA A 93 0.70 -3.70 -2.30
N GLY A 94 1.31 -3.13 -3.36
CA GLY A 94 2.76 -3.11 -3.50
C GLY A 94 3.44 -2.17 -2.50
N LYS A 95 4.78 -2.13 -2.54
CA LYS A 95 5.58 -1.39 -1.57
C LYS A 95 5.52 0.10 -1.88
N VAL A 96 5.12 0.92 -0.91
CA VAL A 96 5.01 2.37 -1.12
C VAL A 96 6.41 2.96 -1.22
N GLN A 97 6.73 3.54 -2.37
CA GLN A 97 8.06 4.07 -2.66
C GLN A 97 7.98 5.58 -2.90
N PRO A 98 8.89 6.41 -2.33
CA PRO A 98 8.80 7.87 -2.44
C PRO A 98 9.37 8.44 -3.76
N SER A 99 10.23 7.71 -4.44
CA SER A 99 10.95 8.21 -5.63
C SER A 99 10.29 7.74 -6.91
N CYS A 100 10.10 8.63 -7.88
CA CYS A 100 9.68 8.23 -9.22
C CYS A 100 10.87 7.65 -10.00
N PRO A 101 10.67 6.54 -10.73
CA PRO A 101 11.70 5.97 -11.59
C PRO A 101 12.01 6.88 -12.79
N GLN A 102 13.19 6.69 -13.38
CA GLN A 102 13.62 7.41 -14.60
C GLN A 102 13.03 6.73 -15.84
N GLY A 103 12.44 7.52 -16.74
CA GLY A 103 11.86 7.05 -18.01
C GLY A 103 10.50 7.67 -18.29
N GLU A 104 10.00 7.49 -19.52
CA GLU A 104 8.66 7.93 -19.90
C GLU A 104 7.60 6.97 -19.33
N PRO A 105 6.61 7.47 -18.58
CA PRO A 105 5.50 6.65 -18.13
C PRO A 105 4.53 6.33 -19.26
N LEU A 106 3.90 5.16 -19.15
CA LEU A 106 2.63 4.92 -19.79
C LEU A 106 1.53 5.56 -18.95
N THR A 107 0.88 6.59 -19.49
CA THR A 107 -0.07 7.44 -18.76
C THR A 107 -1.50 7.13 -19.19
N VAL A 108 -2.38 6.80 -18.24
CA VAL A 108 -3.82 6.67 -18.45
C VAL A 108 -4.52 7.81 -17.73
N ARG A 109 -5.14 8.70 -18.49
CA ARG A 109 -5.95 9.81 -17.97
C ARG A 109 -7.42 9.42 -17.99
N TYR A 110 -8.01 9.33 -16.81
CA TYR A 110 -9.42 9.08 -16.63
C TYR A 110 -10.21 10.40 -16.71
N HIS A 111 -11.44 10.33 -17.21
CA HIS A 111 -12.27 11.54 -17.39
C HIS A 111 -12.67 12.19 -16.06
N CYS A 112 -12.64 11.45 -14.95
CA CYS A 112 -12.83 11.97 -13.59
C CYS A 112 -11.70 12.91 -13.11
N GLY A 113 -10.65 13.10 -13.91
CA GLY A 113 -9.47 13.91 -13.55
C GLY A 113 -8.36 13.10 -12.88
N ALA A 114 -8.59 11.82 -12.60
CA ALA A 114 -7.54 10.94 -12.10
C ALA A 114 -6.55 10.55 -13.21
N VAL A 115 -5.29 10.39 -12.84
CA VAL A 115 -4.20 10.03 -13.75
C VAL A 115 -3.46 8.83 -13.18
N LEU A 116 -3.26 7.81 -13.99
CA LEU A 116 -2.47 6.64 -13.66
C LEU A 116 -1.23 6.58 -14.54
N ASP A 117 -0.07 6.70 -13.93
CA ASP A 117 1.22 6.59 -14.60
C ASP A 117 1.88 5.25 -14.24
N LEU A 118 2.38 4.54 -15.25
CA LEU A 118 2.98 3.21 -15.13
C LEU A 118 4.39 3.23 -15.72
N TRP A 119 5.38 2.79 -14.96
CA TRP A 119 6.76 2.61 -15.43
C TRP A 119 7.18 1.16 -15.33
N GLU A 120 8.03 0.74 -16.26
CA GLU A 120 8.77 -0.51 -16.16
C GLU A 120 10.01 -0.25 -15.32
N VAL A 121 10.20 -1.04 -14.26
CA VAL A 121 11.31 -0.87 -13.32
C VAL A 121 11.97 -2.19 -13.02
N GLU A 122 13.29 -2.18 -12.87
CA GLU A 122 14.03 -3.27 -12.27
C GLU A 122 13.82 -3.21 -10.75
N ILE A 123 13.43 -4.34 -10.15
CA ILE A 123 13.22 -4.45 -8.71
C ILE A 123 14.49 -5.08 -8.12
N PRO A 124 15.36 -4.29 -7.46
CA PRO A 124 16.68 -4.76 -7.03
C PRO A 124 16.64 -5.68 -5.79
N GLU A 125 15.46 -6.06 -5.31
CA GLU A 125 15.31 -6.95 -4.15
C GLU A 125 15.60 -8.40 -4.55
N GLU A 126 16.57 -9.05 -3.89
CA GLU A 126 16.85 -10.49 -4.06
C GLU A 126 15.65 -11.39 -3.70
N THR A 127 14.70 -10.87 -2.92
CA THR A 127 13.45 -11.55 -2.54
C THR A 127 12.30 -11.35 -3.51
N ALA A 128 12.47 -10.49 -4.53
CA ALA A 128 11.44 -10.28 -5.53
C ALA A 128 11.25 -11.56 -6.36
N LYS A 129 9.99 -11.91 -6.66
CA LYS A 129 9.69 -13.06 -7.52
C LYS A 129 10.23 -12.88 -8.93
N ASN A 130 10.27 -11.63 -9.40
CA ASN A 130 10.74 -11.25 -10.72
C ASN A 130 11.77 -10.12 -10.60
N PRO A 131 12.83 -10.13 -11.43
CA PRO A 131 13.83 -9.06 -11.46
C PRO A 131 13.28 -7.75 -12.03
N THR A 132 12.17 -7.81 -12.77
CA THR A 132 11.46 -6.66 -13.33
C THR A 132 10.02 -6.63 -12.83
N GLY A 133 9.50 -5.43 -12.64
CA GLY A 133 8.12 -5.19 -12.22
C GLY A 133 7.59 -3.86 -12.75
N VAL A 134 6.48 -3.42 -12.15
CA VAL A 134 5.80 -2.19 -12.55
C VAL A 134 5.75 -1.24 -11.37
N PHE A 135 6.16 0.01 -11.62
CA PHE A 135 5.90 1.12 -10.71
C PHE A 135 4.55 1.74 -11.08
N VAL A 136 3.64 1.78 -10.12
CA VAL A 136 2.30 2.32 -10.29
C VAL A 136 2.20 3.63 -9.53
N ARG A 137 1.87 4.72 -10.23
CA ARG A 137 1.51 6.01 -9.60
C ARG A 137 0.10 6.37 -10.00
N TYR A 138 -0.77 6.54 -9.02
CA TYR A 138 -2.11 7.04 -9.20
C TYR A 138 -2.27 8.40 -8.55
N THR A 139 -2.57 9.40 -9.36
CA THR A 139 -2.92 10.75 -8.94
C THR A 139 -4.44 10.87 -8.94
N PHE A 140 -5.00 11.10 -7.77
CA PHE A 140 -6.43 11.32 -7.59
C PHE A 140 -6.83 12.68 -8.17
N ALA A 141 -8.13 12.87 -8.42
CA ALA A 141 -8.66 14.13 -8.94
C ALA A 141 -8.42 15.34 -7.99
N ASP A 142 -8.24 15.08 -6.69
CA ASP A 142 -7.90 16.10 -5.69
C ASP A 142 -6.40 16.44 -5.65
N GLY A 143 -5.58 15.81 -6.49
CA GLY A 143 -4.13 15.98 -6.54
C GLY A 143 -3.35 15.12 -5.54
N THR A 144 -4.02 14.32 -4.72
CA THR A 144 -3.34 13.32 -3.88
C THR A 144 -2.62 12.31 -4.77
N VAL A 145 -1.44 11.85 -4.37
CA VAL A 145 -0.67 10.83 -5.11
C VAL A 145 -0.52 9.59 -4.25
N TYR A 146 -0.81 8.43 -4.84
CA TYR A 146 -0.51 7.12 -4.27
C TYR A 146 0.38 6.37 -5.24
N GLN A 147 1.56 5.98 -4.79
CA GLN A 147 2.57 5.35 -5.63
C GLN A 147 3.23 4.17 -4.92
N TYR A 148 3.49 3.12 -5.69
CA TYR A 148 4.08 1.89 -5.19
C TYR A 148 4.75 1.09 -6.31
N ASP A 149 5.78 0.32 -5.97
CA ASP A 149 6.37 -0.70 -6.83
C ASP A 149 5.80 -2.08 -6.52
N THR A 150 5.65 -2.90 -7.56
CA THR A 150 5.19 -4.28 -7.43
C THR A 150 5.88 -5.19 -8.44
N ASP A 151 6.32 -6.35 -7.96
CA ASP A 151 6.92 -7.44 -8.73
C ASP A 151 5.88 -8.49 -9.19
N GLN A 152 4.63 -8.33 -8.76
CA GLN A 152 3.53 -9.24 -9.07
C GLN A 152 2.93 -9.02 -10.45
N ILE A 153 3.18 -7.86 -11.06
CA ILE A 153 2.75 -7.51 -12.41
C ILE A 153 3.94 -7.06 -13.23
N GLN A 154 3.91 -7.41 -14.52
CA GLN A 154 4.94 -7.02 -15.48
C GLN A 154 4.37 -6.04 -16.53
N MET A 155 5.25 -5.25 -17.14
CA MET A 155 4.84 -4.24 -18.13
C MET A 155 4.21 -4.88 -19.39
N ASN A 156 4.60 -6.10 -19.74
CA ASN A 156 3.98 -6.88 -20.82
C ASN A 156 2.49 -7.19 -20.53
N GLU A 157 2.13 -7.58 -19.30
CA GLU A 157 0.75 -7.86 -18.87
C GLU A 157 -0.10 -6.59 -18.88
N VAL A 158 0.50 -5.48 -18.44
CA VAL A 158 -0.13 -4.14 -18.51
C VAL A 158 -0.43 -3.76 -19.96
N ARG A 159 0.56 -3.92 -20.86
CA ARG A 159 0.38 -3.65 -22.30
C ARG A 159 -0.70 -4.55 -22.90
N LEU A 160 -0.70 -5.82 -22.55
CA LEU A 160 -1.70 -6.79 -23.02
C LEU A 160 -3.11 -6.46 -22.51
N ALA A 161 -3.24 -6.04 -21.25
CA ALA A 161 -4.52 -5.58 -20.69
C ALA A 161 -5.05 -4.33 -21.42
N LEU A 162 -4.14 -3.46 -21.87
CA LEU A 162 -4.43 -2.27 -22.66
C LEU A 162 -4.63 -2.54 -24.16
N GLY A 163 -4.46 -3.79 -24.63
CA GLY A 163 -4.57 -4.14 -26.05
C GLY A 163 -3.41 -3.64 -26.91
N LEU A 164 -2.28 -3.32 -26.29
CA LEU A 164 -1.06 -2.88 -26.98
C LEU A 164 -0.22 -4.13 -27.31
N HIS A 165 -0.08 -4.44 -28.60
CA HIS A 165 0.79 -5.49 -29.12
C HIS A 165 2.16 -4.94 -29.52
#